data_AF-A0A0D2CFW1-F1
#
_entry.id   AF-A0A0D2CFW1-F1
#
_cell.length_a   1.000
_cell.length_b   1.000
_cell.length_c   1.000
_cell.angle_alpha   90.00
_cell.angle_beta   90.00
_cell.angle_gamma   90.00
#
_symmetry.space_group_name_H-M   'P 1'
#
loop_
_entity.id
_entity.type
_entity.pdbx_description
1 polymer ?
#
loop_
_entity_poly.entity_id
_entity_poly.type
_entity_poly.pdbx_seq_one_letter_code
_entity_poly.pdbx_strand_id
1 'polypeptide(L)'
;MHLNLLSPSSLFTSASLSLLFRATQMAHRIIAQIVLTGGRVFGRAFAEAYKQAQASSQYARAASKNDPGALNTAASSGMTLDEACKILNVKPPQGGRMNMEQVMERFKKLYDLNEPKKGGGGGSFYIQSKVLRARERIEAEARSAERKAQMEKEIKEGR
;
A
#
# COMPACT_ATOMS: atom_id res chain seq x y z
N MET A 1 -38.84 65.48 51.06
CA MET A 1 -37.55 64.96 51.55
C MET A 1 -37.12 63.80 50.66
N HIS A 2 -35.94 63.91 50.06
CA HIS A 2 -35.12 62.92 49.34
C HIS A 2 -35.80 61.87 48.42
N LEU A 3 -35.81 62.15 47.10
CA LEU A 3 -35.81 61.10 46.07
C LEU A 3 -34.36 60.59 45.91
N ASN A 4 -34.11 59.31 46.19
CA ASN A 4 -32.89 58.64 45.75
C ASN A 4 -33.05 58.19 44.29
N LEU A 5 -32.35 58.89 43.39
CA LEU A 5 -32.13 58.44 42.02
C LEU A 5 -31.12 57.30 42.03
N LEU A 6 -31.55 56.07 41.78
CA LEU A 6 -30.66 55.00 41.33
C LEU A 6 -30.76 54.91 39.81
N SER A 7 -29.75 55.48 39.13
CA SER A 7 -29.65 55.48 37.67
C SER A 7 -29.45 54.07 37.12
N PRO A 8 -30.23 53.60 36.11
CA PRO A 8 -30.09 52.26 35.52
C PRO A 8 -28.88 52.09 34.59
N SER A 9 -28.06 53.13 34.40
CA SER A 9 -27.10 53.23 33.29
C SER A 9 -25.80 52.42 33.45
N SER A 10 -25.55 51.77 34.59
CA SER A 10 -24.30 51.02 34.83
C SER A 10 -24.38 49.51 34.56
N LEU A 11 -25.59 48.94 34.42
CA LEU A 11 -25.78 47.49 34.26
C LEU A 11 -25.75 47.02 32.80
N PHE A 12 -26.04 47.90 31.83
CA PHE A 12 -26.14 47.54 30.41
C PHE A 12 -24.80 47.52 29.66
N THR A 13 -23.80 48.29 30.10
CA THR A 13 -22.51 48.38 29.39
C THR A 13 -21.60 47.17 29.64
N SER A 14 -21.67 46.55 30.83
CA SER A 14 -20.83 45.41 31.21
C SER A 14 -21.23 44.10 30.51
N ALA A 15 -22.54 43.87 30.32
CA ALA A 15 -23.07 42.64 29.71
C ALA A 15 -22.77 42.53 28.21
N SER A 16 -22.73 43.66 27.49
CA SER A 16 -22.48 43.69 26.04
C SER A 16 -21.00 43.48 25.70
N LEU A 17 -20.09 44.02 26.52
CA LEU A 17 -18.64 43.85 26.34
C LEU A 17 -18.16 42.42 26.68
N SER A 18 -18.77 41.79 27.68
CA SER A 18 -18.47 40.41 28.08
C SER A 18 -19.00 39.36 27.09
N LEU A 19 -20.08 39.65 26.37
CA LEU A 19 -20.62 38.77 25.32
C LEU A 19 -19.75 38.78 24.05
N LEU A 20 -19.23 39.96 23.66
CA LEU A 20 -18.29 40.10 22.54
C LEU A 20 -16.90 39.52 22.87
N PHE A 21 -16.44 39.65 24.11
CA PHE A 21 -15.20 39.00 24.58
C PHE A 21 -15.34 37.47 24.65
N ARG A 22 -16.52 36.94 25.05
CA ARG A 22 -16.82 35.50 24.98
C ARG A 22 -16.90 34.98 23.55
N ALA A 23 -17.40 35.76 22.60
CA ALA A 23 -17.53 35.36 21.20
C ALA A 23 -16.16 35.22 20.50
N THR A 24 -15.22 36.16 20.72
CA THR A 24 -13.84 36.04 20.22
C THR A 24 -13.06 34.95 20.95
N GLN A 25 -13.46 34.61 22.19
CA GLN A 25 -12.89 33.50 22.94
C GLN A 25 -13.30 32.11 22.43
N MET A 26 -14.44 32.00 21.76
CA MET A 26 -14.95 30.72 21.24
C MET A 26 -14.26 30.30 19.93
N ALA A 27 -13.94 31.24 19.04
CA ALA A 27 -13.37 30.94 17.72
C ALA A 27 -11.99 30.27 17.80
N HIS A 28 -11.09 30.78 18.66
CA HIS A 28 -9.76 30.18 18.83
C HIS A 28 -9.83 28.82 19.52
N ARG A 29 -10.83 28.57 20.38
CA ARG A 29 -11.05 27.26 21.00
C ARG A 29 -11.54 26.23 19.98
N ILE A 30 -12.40 26.62 19.05
CA ILE A 30 -12.87 25.76 17.96
C ILE A 30 -11.71 25.43 17.00
N ILE A 31 -10.92 26.43 16.59
CA ILE A 31 -9.75 26.20 15.73
C ILE A 31 -8.73 25.30 16.43
N ALA A 32 -8.43 25.56 17.71
CA ALA A 32 -7.54 24.70 18.49
C ALA A 32 -8.07 23.26 18.62
N GLN A 33 -9.37 23.07 18.82
CA GLN A 33 -9.99 21.75 18.87
C GLN A 33 -9.89 21.02 17.53
N ILE A 34 -10.10 21.70 16.40
CA ILE A 34 -9.98 21.12 15.06
C ILE A 34 -8.53 20.70 14.80
N VAL A 35 -7.56 21.56 15.09
CA VAL A 35 -6.12 21.25 14.90
C VAL A 35 -5.68 20.11 15.82
N LEU A 36 -6.07 20.12 17.09
CA LEU A 36 -5.71 19.08 18.05
C LEU A 36 -6.39 17.74 17.76
N THR A 37 -7.61 17.74 17.22
CA THR A 37 -8.33 16.51 16.89
C THR A 37 -7.86 15.97 15.54
N GLY A 38 -7.78 16.84 14.52
CA GLY A 38 -7.24 16.49 13.20
C GLY A 38 -5.79 16.00 13.27
N GLY A 39 -4.92 16.74 13.98
CA GLY A 39 -3.52 16.37 14.15
C GLY A 39 -3.30 15.02 14.83
N ARG A 40 -4.16 14.62 15.79
CA ARG A 40 -4.09 13.28 16.42
C ARG A 40 -4.49 12.16 15.47
N VAL A 41 -5.51 12.37 14.64
CA VAL A 41 -5.97 11.37 13.67
C VAL A 41 -4.93 11.16 12.58
N PHE A 42 -4.47 12.24 11.94
CA PHE A 42 -3.45 12.16 10.90
C PHE A 42 -2.10 11.70 11.48
N GLY A 43 -1.68 12.21 12.64
CA GLY A 43 -0.43 11.83 13.29
C GLY A 43 -0.33 10.34 13.64
N ARG A 44 -1.43 9.73 14.12
CA ARG A 44 -1.48 8.28 14.35
C ARG A 44 -1.41 7.49 13.05
N ALA A 45 -2.15 7.89 12.03
CA ALA A 45 -2.10 7.24 10.72
C ALA A 45 -0.70 7.27 10.09
N PHE A 46 -0.02 8.42 10.15
CA PHE A 46 1.36 8.52 9.67
C PHE A 46 2.35 7.69 10.51
N ALA A 47 2.21 7.67 11.84
CA ALA A 47 3.06 6.87 12.71
C ALA A 47 2.86 5.36 12.49
N GLU A 48 1.62 4.92 12.31
CA GLU A 48 1.28 3.54 12.00
C GLU A 48 1.80 3.13 10.61
N ALA A 49 1.60 3.98 9.60
CA ALA A 49 2.14 3.75 8.26
C ALA A 49 3.68 3.71 8.26
N TYR A 50 4.34 4.61 9.02
CA TYR A 50 5.79 4.61 9.17
C TYR A 50 6.28 3.34 9.89
N LYS A 51 5.62 2.93 10.98
CA LYS A 51 5.91 1.68 11.67
C LYS A 51 5.71 0.47 10.76
N GLN A 52 4.67 0.47 9.93
CA GLN A 52 4.38 -0.59 8.98
C GLN A 52 5.42 -0.65 7.85
N ALA A 53 5.86 0.50 7.34
CA ALA A 53 6.94 0.60 6.35
C ALA A 53 8.30 0.18 6.92
N GLN A 54 8.61 0.57 8.17
CA GLN A 54 9.81 0.13 8.86
C GLN A 54 9.75 -1.38 9.12
N ALA A 55 8.65 -1.91 9.66
CA ALA A 55 8.48 -3.34 9.88
C ALA A 55 8.60 -4.11 8.57
N SER A 56 7.89 -3.72 7.51
CA SER A 56 7.98 -4.39 6.21
C SER A 56 9.39 -4.31 5.62
N SER A 57 10.10 -3.18 5.77
CA SER A 57 11.50 -3.06 5.34
C SER A 57 12.47 -3.91 6.16
N GLN A 58 12.23 -4.08 7.46
CA GLN A 58 13.06 -4.89 8.35
C GLN A 58 12.78 -6.39 8.14
N TYR A 59 11.51 -6.79 7.97
CA TYR A 59 11.15 -8.13 7.48
C TYR A 59 11.77 -8.38 6.09
N ALA A 60 11.77 -7.38 5.21
CA ALA A 60 12.43 -7.46 3.92
C ALA A 60 13.96 -7.52 4.01
N ARG A 61 14.59 -6.91 5.01
CA ARG A 61 16.04 -7.06 5.21
C ARG A 61 16.38 -8.39 5.89
N ALA A 62 15.55 -8.86 6.82
CA ALA A 62 15.75 -10.11 7.55
C ALA A 62 15.51 -11.35 6.68
N ALA A 63 14.49 -11.34 5.81
CA ALA A 63 14.32 -12.41 4.84
C ALA A 63 15.36 -12.34 3.70
N SER A 64 15.93 -11.16 3.40
CA SER A 64 17.02 -11.02 2.41
C SER A 64 18.34 -11.63 2.91
N LYS A 65 18.56 -11.62 4.23
CA LYS A 65 19.70 -12.32 4.85
C LYS A 65 19.61 -13.85 4.76
N ASN A 66 18.42 -14.42 4.61
CA ASN A 66 18.22 -15.88 4.53
C ASN A 66 18.01 -16.37 3.08
N ASP A 67 17.43 -15.54 2.21
CA ASP A 67 17.38 -15.76 0.75
C ASP A 67 17.32 -14.39 0.04
N PRO A 68 18.45 -13.85 -0.44
CA PRO A 68 18.49 -12.54 -1.10
C PRO A 68 17.66 -12.46 -2.40
N GLY A 69 17.19 -13.60 -2.91
CA GLY A 69 16.31 -13.69 -4.08
C GLY A 69 14.81 -13.67 -3.78
N ALA A 70 14.37 -14.02 -2.57
CA ALA A 70 12.95 -14.27 -2.27
C ALA A 70 12.09 -13.00 -2.11
N LEU A 71 12.70 -11.90 -1.68
CA LEU A 71 11.98 -10.66 -1.38
C LEU A 71 11.76 -9.74 -2.57
N ASN A 72 12.67 -9.76 -3.53
CA ASN A 72 12.57 -8.89 -4.70
C ASN A 72 11.42 -9.30 -5.63
N THR A 73 10.95 -10.55 -5.54
CA THR A 73 9.95 -11.11 -6.46
C THR A 73 8.51 -11.00 -5.95
N ALA A 74 8.29 -11.16 -4.64
CA ALA A 74 6.96 -11.03 -4.03
C ALA A 74 6.59 -9.56 -3.76
N ALA A 75 7.56 -8.72 -3.37
CA ALA A 75 7.31 -7.31 -3.06
C ALA A 75 7.12 -6.43 -4.31
N SER A 76 7.71 -6.80 -5.46
CA SER A 76 7.61 -6.00 -6.70
C SER A 76 6.35 -6.29 -7.53
N SER A 77 5.83 -7.52 -7.47
CA SER A 77 4.66 -7.94 -8.26
C SER A 77 3.37 -8.05 -7.43
N GLY A 78 3.48 -8.17 -6.11
CA GLY A 78 2.35 -8.46 -5.21
C GLY A 78 1.71 -9.82 -5.51
N MET A 79 2.44 -10.75 -6.12
CA MET A 79 1.93 -12.06 -6.56
C MET A 79 2.90 -13.18 -6.16
N THR A 80 2.37 -14.21 -5.50
CA THR A 80 3.12 -15.41 -5.15
C THR A 80 3.32 -16.33 -6.36
N LEU A 81 4.30 -17.23 -6.29
CA LEU A 81 4.52 -18.21 -7.37
C LEU A 81 3.32 -19.15 -7.54
N ASP A 82 2.71 -19.57 -6.44
CA ASP A 82 1.53 -20.45 -6.45
C ASP A 82 0.32 -19.76 -7.11
N GLU A 83 0.07 -18.50 -6.77
CA GLU A 83 -0.96 -17.69 -7.44
C GLU A 83 -0.68 -17.54 -8.94
N ALA A 84 0.57 -17.28 -9.33
CA ALA A 84 0.95 -17.16 -10.73
C ALA A 84 0.70 -18.48 -11.50
N CYS A 85 1.05 -19.63 -10.91
CA CYS A 85 0.80 -20.94 -11.50
C CYS A 85 -0.71 -21.21 -11.67
N LYS A 86 -1.52 -20.81 -10.68
CA LYS A 86 -2.98 -20.92 -10.75
C LYS A 86 -3.57 -20.01 -11.84
N ILE A 87 -3.12 -18.76 -11.94
CA ILE A 87 -3.59 -17.80 -12.95
C ILE A 87 -3.33 -18.34 -14.37
N LEU A 88 -2.14 -18.87 -14.63
CA LEU A 88 -1.80 -19.44 -15.95
C LEU A 88 -2.26 -20.90 -16.13
N ASN A 89 -2.84 -21.51 -15.09
CA ASN A 89 -3.24 -22.91 -15.07
C ASN A 89 -2.10 -23.85 -15.52
N VAL A 90 -0.94 -23.68 -14.90
CA VAL A 90 0.26 -24.49 -15.11
C VAL A 90 0.62 -25.22 -13.82
N LYS A 91 1.33 -26.35 -13.95
CA LYS A 91 1.80 -27.09 -12.79
C LYS A 91 2.93 -26.29 -12.09
N PRO A 92 3.02 -26.36 -10.74
CA PRO A 92 4.17 -25.86 -10.02
C PRO A 92 5.48 -26.50 -10.52
N PRO A 93 6.63 -25.85 -10.31
CA PRO A 93 7.92 -26.37 -10.77
C PRO A 93 8.19 -27.77 -10.19
N GLN A 94 8.50 -28.72 -11.08
CA GLN A 94 8.84 -30.09 -10.70
C GLN A 94 10.36 -30.25 -10.70
N GLY A 95 10.94 -30.65 -9.57
CA GLY A 95 12.40 -30.79 -9.44
C GLY A 95 13.17 -29.49 -9.68
N GLY A 96 12.59 -28.34 -9.33
CA GLY A 96 13.21 -27.01 -9.51
C GLY A 96 13.20 -26.48 -10.95
N ARG A 97 12.54 -27.17 -11.88
CA ARG A 97 12.41 -26.73 -13.28
C ARG A 97 10.97 -26.36 -13.62
N MET A 98 10.80 -25.24 -14.30
CA MET A 98 9.52 -24.79 -14.84
C MET A 98 9.42 -25.16 -16.32
N ASN A 99 8.24 -25.62 -16.76
CA ASN A 99 7.98 -25.83 -18.19
C ASN A 99 7.60 -24.48 -18.82
N MET A 100 8.59 -23.77 -19.36
CA MET A 100 8.39 -22.41 -19.88
C MET A 100 7.59 -22.39 -21.18
N GLU A 101 7.64 -23.46 -21.98
CA GLU A 101 6.83 -23.61 -23.18
C GLU A 101 5.34 -23.58 -22.84
N GLN A 102 4.92 -24.37 -21.86
CA GLN A 102 3.53 -24.42 -21.40
C GLN A 102 3.09 -23.09 -20.77
N VAL A 103 3.98 -22.42 -20.04
CA VAL A 103 3.74 -21.09 -19.46
C VAL A 103 3.46 -20.07 -20.56
N MET A 104 4.29 -20.05 -21.61
CA MET A 104 4.14 -19.10 -22.72
C MET A 104 2.90 -19.36 -23.56
N GLU A 105 2.57 -20.64 -23.82
CA GLU A 105 1.35 -21.02 -24.51
C GLU A 105 0.10 -20.55 -23.76
N ARG A 106 0.04 -20.83 -22.45
CA ARG A 106 -1.07 -20.41 -21.59
C ARG A 106 -1.17 -18.90 -21.46
N PHE A 107 -0.04 -18.23 -21.28
CA PHE A 107 0.05 -16.77 -21.26
C PHE A 107 -0.54 -16.18 -22.54
N LYS A 108 -0.05 -16.59 -23.72
CA LYS A 108 -0.51 -16.04 -25.00
C LYS A 108 -2.03 -16.22 -25.16
N LYS A 109 -2.53 -17.41 -24.90
CA LYS A 109 -3.98 -17.71 -24.99
C LYS A 109 -4.80 -16.82 -24.05
N LEU A 110 -4.43 -16.72 -22.77
CA LEU A 110 -5.18 -15.94 -21.79
C LEU A 110 -5.06 -14.44 -22.03
N TYR A 111 -3.91 -13.98 -22.50
CA TYR A 111 -3.66 -12.56 -22.81
C TYR A 111 -4.49 -12.12 -24.02
N ASP A 112 -4.45 -12.88 -25.12
CA ASP A 112 -5.19 -12.59 -26.35
C ASP A 112 -6.72 -12.60 -26.10
N LEU A 113 -7.22 -13.54 -25.30
CA LEU A 113 -8.64 -13.62 -24.94
C LEU A 113 -9.11 -12.44 -24.09
N ASN A 114 -8.22 -11.82 -23.32
CA ASN A 114 -8.53 -10.73 -22.40
C ASN A 114 -8.10 -9.35 -22.91
N GLU A 115 -7.73 -9.23 -24.19
CA GLU A 115 -7.41 -7.92 -24.75
C GLU A 115 -8.61 -6.95 -24.65
N PRO A 116 -8.41 -5.75 -24.07
CA PRO A 116 -9.47 -4.77 -23.97
C PRO A 116 -9.81 -4.21 -25.35
N LYS A 117 -11.02 -4.52 -25.84
CA LYS A 117 -11.55 -3.97 -27.10
C LYS A 117 -12.33 -2.68 -26.82
N LYS A 118 -12.14 -1.67 -27.68
CA LYS A 118 -12.95 -0.44 -27.64
C LYS A 118 -14.40 -0.79 -28.02
N GLY A 119 -15.36 -0.51 -27.13
CA GLY A 119 -16.79 -0.64 -27.45
C GLY A 119 -17.63 -1.62 -26.61
N GLY A 120 -17.18 -2.02 -25.42
CA GLY A 120 -18.07 -2.59 -24.40
C GLY A 120 -18.32 -4.10 -24.41
N GLY A 121 -17.72 -4.84 -25.35
CA GLY A 121 -17.78 -6.32 -25.42
C GLY A 121 -16.42 -7.02 -25.40
N GLY A 122 -15.36 -6.32 -24.95
CA GLY A 122 -13.97 -6.81 -24.94
C GLY A 122 -13.50 -7.35 -23.60
N GLY A 123 -12.30 -7.95 -23.60
CA GLY A 123 -11.63 -8.45 -22.40
C GLY A 123 -11.28 -7.34 -21.38
N SER A 124 -10.88 -7.73 -20.18
CA SER A 124 -10.56 -6.78 -19.11
C SER A 124 -9.07 -6.46 -19.04
N PHE A 125 -8.73 -5.17 -19.08
CA PHE A 125 -7.35 -4.70 -18.84
C PHE A 125 -6.79 -5.18 -17.49
N TYR A 126 -7.65 -5.29 -16.47
CA TYR A 126 -7.23 -5.82 -15.16
C TYR A 126 -6.81 -7.29 -15.26
N ILE A 127 -7.62 -8.11 -15.94
CA ILE A 127 -7.33 -9.54 -16.11
C ILE A 127 -6.06 -9.70 -16.96
N GLN A 128 -5.95 -8.95 -18.05
CA GLN A 128 -4.74 -8.91 -18.89
C GLN A 128 -3.49 -8.54 -18.07
N SER A 129 -3.59 -7.52 -17.22
CA SER A 129 -2.50 -7.12 -16.31
C SER A 129 -2.13 -8.22 -15.32
N LYS A 130 -3.10 -8.98 -14.79
CA LYS A 130 -2.84 -10.11 -13.89
C LYS A 130 -2.15 -11.27 -14.60
N VAL A 131 -2.57 -11.59 -15.83
CA VAL A 131 -1.95 -12.62 -16.68
C VAL A 131 -0.49 -12.27 -16.99
N LEU A 132 -0.21 -11.00 -17.31
CA LEU A 132 1.14 -10.51 -17.53
C LEU A 132 2.04 -10.67 -16.29
N ARG A 133 1.57 -10.20 -15.13
CA ARG A 133 2.32 -10.31 -13.88
C ARG A 133 2.59 -11.75 -13.46
N ALA A 134 1.64 -12.66 -13.73
CA ALA A 134 1.82 -14.08 -13.47
C ALA A 134 2.99 -14.68 -14.28
N ARG A 135 3.08 -14.34 -15.57
CA ARG A 135 4.20 -14.76 -16.43
C ARG A 135 5.52 -14.21 -15.90
N GLU A 136 5.58 -12.91 -15.63
CA GLU A 136 6.78 -12.25 -15.10
C GLU A 136 7.26 -12.88 -13.79
N ARG A 137 6.32 -13.23 -12.89
CA ARG A 137 6.63 -13.88 -11.62
C ARG A 137 7.24 -15.27 -11.81
N ILE A 138 6.71 -16.06 -12.74
CA ILE A 138 7.22 -17.40 -13.05
C ILE A 138 8.59 -17.32 -13.72
N GLU A 139 8.77 -16.43 -14.69
CA GLU A 139 10.07 -16.21 -15.34
C GLU A 139 11.15 -15.74 -14.35
N ALA A 140 10.78 -14.88 -13.41
CA ALA A 140 11.70 -14.42 -12.38
C ALA A 140 12.15 -15.57 -11.47
N GLU A 141 11.26 -16.52 -11.16
CA GLU A 141 11.61 -17.73 -10.41
C GLU A 141 12.55 -18.63 -11.22
N ALA A 142 12.25 -18.87 -12.49
CA ALA A 142 13.07 -19.70 -13.37
C ALA A 142 14.51 -19.15 -13.47
N ARG A 143 14.64 -17.83 -13.71
CA ARG A 143 15.96 -17.15 -13.73
C ARG A 143 16.67 -17.21 -12.38
N SER A 144 15.94 -17.15 -11.26
CA SER A 144 16.51 -17.28 -9.92
C SER A 144 17.05 -18.70 -9.68
N ALA A 145 16.29 -19.71 -10.07
CA ALA A 145 16.69 -21.11 -9.97
C ALA A 145 17.92 -21.41 -10.83
N GLU A 146 17.99 -20.88 -12.06
CA GLU A 146 19.17 -21.01 -12.94
C GLU A 146 20.42 -20.37 -12.32
N ARG A 147 20.32 -19.15 -11.78
CA ARG A 147 21.43 -18.48 -11.09
C ARG A 147 21.89 -19.25 -9.86
N LYS A 148 20.96 -19.76 -9.05
CA LYS A 148 21.29 -20.60 -7.88
C LYS A 148 22.01 -21.87 -8.29
N ALA A 149 21.56 -22.53 -9.36
CA ALA A 149 22.20 -23.73 -9.90
C ALA A 149 23.59 -23.45 -10.50
N GLN A 150 23.80 -22.29 -11.13
CA GLN A 150 25.11 -21.85 -11.62
C GLN A 150 26.08 -21.58 -10.46
N MET A 151 25.62 -20.81 -9.46
CA MET A 151 26.41 -20.51 -8.27
C MET A 151 26.78 -21.78 -7.49
N GLU A 152 25.87 -22.74 -7.35
CA GLU A 152 26.16 -24.02 -6.70
C GLU A 152 27.22 -24.83 -7.46
N LYS A 153 27.22 -24.77 -8.79
CA LYS A 153 28.28 -25.39 -9.62
C LYS A 153 29.61 -24.69 -9.42
N GLU A 154 29.65 -23.36 -9.43
CA GLU A 154 30.88 -22.58 -9.21
C GLU A 154 31.49 -22.87 -7.83
N ILE A 155 30.66 -22.90 -6.78
CA ILE A 155 31.08 -23.25 -5.42
C ILE A 155 31.62 -24.68 -5.37
N LYS A 156 30.95 -25.64 -6.04
CA LYS A 156 31.38 -27.04 -6.07
C LYS A 156 32.67 -27.23 -6.87
N GLU A 157 32.89 -26.41 -7.89
CA GLU A 157 34.10 -26.39 -8.71
C GLU A 157 35.25 -25.59 -8.06
N GLY A 158 35.02 -24.97 -6.90
CA GLY A 158 36.06 -24.30 -6.11
C GLY A 158 36.61 -23.02 -6.74
N ARG A 159 35.80 -22.34 -7.57
CA ARG A 159 36.13 -21.05 -8.18
C ARG A 159 35.50 -19.88 -7.43
#